data_AF-A0A1Z5HRT3-F1
#
_entry.id   AF-A0A1Z5HRT3-F1
#
_cell.length_a   1.000
_cell.length_b   1.000
_cell.length_c   1.000
_cell.angle_alpha   90.00
_cell.angle_beta   90.00
_cell.angle_gamma   90.00
#
_symmetry.space_group_name_H-M   'P 1'
#
loop_
_entity.id
_entity.type
_entity.pdbx_description
1 polymer ?
#
loop_
_entity_poly.entity_id
_entity_poly.type
_entity_poly.pdbx_seq_one_letter_code
_entity_poly.pdbx_strand_id
1 'polypeptide(L)'
;MKVGVYWKPIYSLLELEGIEILVVNAKHIKAVPGRKTDVKDAEWIADFLRHGLLKDSYIPSREQRELRKLVRYRKKLIEERAREINRMQKVLEDANIKLSSVVTILWEHQGGVTVK
;
A
#
# COMPACT_ATOMS: atom_id res chain seq x y z
N MET A 1 13.00 -4.26 -1.73
CA MET A 1 12.28 -4.55 -2.99
C MET A 1 10.83 -4.91 -2.65
N LYS A 2 9.85 -4.04 -2.91
CA LYS A 2 8.43 -4.41 -2.72
C LYS A 2 8.02 -5.29 -3.90
N VAL A 3 7.61 -6.53 -3.63
CA VAL A 3 7.01 -7.40 -4.65
C VAL A 3 5.83 -6.67 -5.27
N GLY A 4 5.80 -6.57 -6.60
CA GLY A 4 4.73 -5.90 -7.34
C GLY A 4 3.38 -6.56 -7.04
N VAL A 5 2.33 -5.76 -6.88
CA VAL A 5 0.98 -6.28 -6.68
C VAL A 5 0.32 -6.48 -8.04
N TYR A 6 0.57 -7.63 -8.67
CA TYR A 6 0.16 -7.92 -10.06
C TYR A 6 -1.35 -8.09 -10.28
N TRP A 7 -2.12 -8.46 -9.25
CA TRP A 7 -3.56 -8.66 -9.39
C TRP A 7 -4.36 -7.36 -9.48
N LYS A 8 -3.84 -6.25 -8.93
CA LYS A 8 -4.59 -4.97 -8.86
C LYS A 8 -4.90 -4.36 -10.22
N PRO A 9 -3.94 -4.28 -11.17
CA PRO A 9 -4.23 -3.77 -12.51
C PRO A 9 -5.26 -4.63 -13.25
N ILE A 10 -5.10 -5.95 -13.20
CA ILE A 10 -6.01 -6.90 -13.87
C ILE A 10 -7.43 -6.77 -13.32
N TYR A 11 -7.57 -6.75 -11.99
CA TYR A 11 -8.88 -6.54 -11.35
C TYR A 11 -9.51 -5.22 -11.77
N SER A 12 -8.73 -4.14 -11.86
CA SER A 12 -9.26 -2.82 -12.21
C SER A 12 -9.73 -2.76 -13.67
N LEU A 13 -9.06 -3.48 -14.57
CA LEU A 13 -9.47 -3.57 -15.98
C LEU A 13 -10.76 -4.39 -16.12
N LEU A 14 -10.82 -5.56 -15.51
CA LEU A 14 -11.99 -6.44 -15.60
C LEU A 14 -13.22 -5.82 -14.91
N GLU A 15 -13.03 -5.05 -13.84
CA GLU A 15 -14.10 -4.29 -13.17
C GLU A 15 -14.67 -3.19 -14.08
N LEU A 16 -13.84 -2.56 -14.94
CA LEU A 16 -14.30 -1.56 -15.92
C LEU A 16 -15.16 -2.19 -17.02
N GLU A 17 -14.86 -3.44 -17.40
CA GLU A 17 -15.63 -4.21 -18.38
C GLU A 17 -16.92 -4.82 -17.78
N GLY A 18 -17.20 -4.59 -16.49
CA GLY A 18 -18.40 -5.10 -15.82
C GLY A 18 -18.38 -6.62 -15.58
N ILE A 19 -17.21 -7.25 -15.65
CA ILE A 19 -17.05 -8.68 -15.41
C ILE A 19 -17.05 -8.93 -13.90
N GLU A 20 -17.86 -9.88 -13.44
CA GLU A 20 -17.83 -10.32 -12.04
C GLU A 20 -16.54 -11.11 -11.77
N ILE A 21 -15.76 -10.66 -10.79
CA ILE A 21 -14.45 -11.24 -10.47
C ILE A 21 -14.43 -11.65 -9.01
N LEU A 22 -14.12 -12.93 -8.78
CA LEU A 22 -13.83 -13.46 -7.45
C LEU A 22 -12.32 -13.40 -7.21
N VAL A 23 -11.88 -12.77 -6.12
CA VAL A 23 -10.46 -12.80 -5.73
C VAL A 23 -10.31 -13.68 -4.51
N VAL A 24 -9.67 -14.82 -4.69
CA VAL A 24 -9.51 -15.79 -3.61
C VAL A 24 -8.11 -15.75 -3.04
N ASN A 25 -8.00 -15.89 -1.72
CA ASN A 25 -6.71 -16.01 -1.05
C ASN A 25 -6.05 -17.35 -1.43
N ALA A 26 -4.85 -17.27 -2.01
CA ALA A 26 -4.06 -18.43 -2.38
C ALA A 26 -3.82 -19.41 -1.22
N LYS A 27 -3.81 -18.95 0.05
CA LYS A 27 -3.70 -19.84 1.22
C LYS A 27 -4.89 -20.79 1.37
N HIS A 28 -6.07 -20.39 0.94
CA HIS A 28 -7.28 -21.22 1.01
C HIS A 28 -7.36 -22.22 -0.15
N ILE A 29 -6.63 -21.96 -1.24
CA ILE A 29 -6.53 -22.85 -2.41
C ILE A 29 -5.28 -23.76 -2.30
N LYS A 30 -4.24 -23.33 -1.56
CA LYS A 30 -3.00 -24.10 -1.33
C LYS A 30 -3.24 -25.28 -0.39
N ALA A 31 -3.82 -26.34 -0.93
CA ALA A 31 -3.92 -27.61 -0.23
C ALA A 31 -3.86 -28.79 -1.22
N VAL A 32 -2.88 -28.83 -2.13
CA VAL A 32 -2.59 -30.08 -2.85
C VAL A 32 -1.08 -30.22 -3.11
N PRO A 33 -0.36 -31.06 -2.35
CA PRO A 33 1.00 -31.47 -2.69
C PRO A 33 0.99 -32.23 -4.02
N GLY A 34 1.88 -31.89 -4.96
CA GLY A 34 2.15 -32.71 -6.15
C GLY A 34 1.66 -32.20 -7.52
N ARG A 35 1.14 -30.97 -7.65
CA ARG A 35 0.82 -30.39 -8.96
C ARG A 35 1.95 -29.50 -9.48
N LYS A 36 2.38 -29.74 -10.73
CA LYS A 36 3.55 -29.11 -11.36
C LYS A 36 3.19 -28.38 -12.68
N THR A 37 1.92 -28.09 -12.93
CA THR A 37 1.47 -27.48 -14.21
C THR A 37 0.33 -26.50 -14.00
N ASP A 38 0.51 -25.25 -14.45
CA ASP A 38 -0.47 -24.15 -14.34
C ASP A 38 -1.84 -24.49 -14.96
N VAL A 39 -1.87 -25.34 -15.99
CA VAL A 39 -3.11 -25.80 -16.66
C VAL A 39 -3.99 -26.58 -15.69
N LYS A 40 -3.42 -27.55 -14.98
CA LYS A 40 -4.15 -28.37 -13.99
C LYS A 40 -4.61 -27.55 -12.79
N ASP A 41 -3.84 -26.52 -12.44
CA ASP A 41 -4.23 -25.60 -11.37
C ASP A 41 -5.40 -24.70 -11.81
N ALA A 42 -5.43 -24.24 -13.05
CA ALA A 42 -6.55 -23.47 -13.61
C ALA A 42 -7.84 -24.29 -13.71
N GLU A 43 -7.77 -25.53 -14.21
CA GLU A 43 -8.91 -26.46 -14.27
C GLU A 43 -9.49 -26.69 -12.87
N TRP A 44 -8.63 -26.95 -11.89
CA TRP A 44 -9.05 -27.18 -10.51
C TRP A 44 -9.70 -25.94 -9.90
N ILE A 45 -9.14 -24.75 -10.10
CA ILE A 45 -9.75 -23.50 -9.62
C ILE A 45 -11.12 -23.28 -10.26
N ALA A 46 -11.27 -23.59 -11.55
CA ALA A 46 -12.55 -23.48 -12.25
C ALA A 46 -13.60 -24.45 -11.69
N ASP A 47 -13.21 -25.69 -11.37
CA ASP A 47 -14.11 -26.66 -10.75
C ASP A 47 -14.53 -26.22 -9.34
N PHE A 48 -13.60 -25.68 -8.54
CA PHE A 48 -13.92 -25.13 -7.21
C PHE A 48 -14.87 -23.93 -7.29
N LEU A 49 -14.69 -23.07 -8.30
CA LEU A 49 -15.58 -21.94 -8.55
C LEU A 49 -17.00 -22.43 -8.89
N ARG A 50 -17.12 -23.45 -9.75
CA ARG A 50 -18.42 -24.06 -10.12
C ARG A 50 -19.14 -24.68 -8.93
N HIS A 51 -18.41 -25.29 -8.00
CA HIS A 51 -18.98 -25.86 -6.78
C HIS A 51 -19.27 -24.84 -5.69
N GLY A 52 -18.94 -23.55 -5.89
CA GLY A 52 -19.17 -22.49 -4.89
C GLY A 52 -18.33 -22.65 -3.63
N LEU A 53 -17.26 -23.45 -3.66
CA LEU A 53 -16.39 -23.75 -2.53
C LEU A 53 -15.33 -22.66 -2.27
N LEU A 54 -15.29 -21.65 -3.13
CA LEU A 54 -14.33 -20.55 -3.03
C LEU A 54 -14.88 -19.43 -2.15
N LYS A 55 -14.12 -19.11 -1.10
CA LYS A 55 -14.40 -17.96 -0.26
C LYS A 55 -13.80 -16.70 -0.88
N ASP A 56 -14.65 -15.76 -1.26
CA ASP A 56 -14.20 -14.46 -1.76
C ASP A 56 -13.38 -13.71 -0.73
N SER A 57 -12.37 -12.97 -1.20
CA SER A 57 -11.65 -12.01 -0.39
C SER A 57 -12.33 -10.66 -0.53
N TYR A 58 -12.58 -10.01 0.60
CA TYR A 58 -13.17 -8.67 0.57
C TYR A 58 -12.27 -7.69 -0.19
N ILE A 59 -12.75 -7.22 -1.34
CA ILE A 59 -12.16 -6.12 -2.08
C ILE A 59 -13.04 -4.91 -1.85
N PRO A 60 -12.51 -3.84 -1.26
CA PRO A 60 -13.31 -2.65 -1.03
C PRO A 60 -13.52 -1.90 -2.35
N SER A 61 -14.59 -1.12 -2.43
CA SER A 61 -15.00 -0.43 -3.66
C SER A 61 -13.89 0.47 -4.24
N ARG A 62 -14.01 0.83 -5.52
CA ARG A 62 -13.07 1.73 -6.19
C ARG A 62 -12.83 3.02 -5.41
N GLU A 63 -13.88 3.70 -4.99
CA GLU A 63 -13.81 4.94 -4.19
C GLU A 63 -13.01 4.74 -2.88
N GLN A 64 -13.31 3.67 -2.15
CA GLN A 64 -12.60 3.34 -0.92
C GLN A 64 -11.12 3.00 -1.18
N ARG A 65 -10.79 2.36 -2.30
CA ARG A 65 -9.41 2.08 -2.70
C ARG A 65 -8.65 3.36 -3.04
N GLU A 66 -9.27 4.30 -3.74
CA GLU A 66 -8.69 5.59 -4.07
C GLU A 66 -8.44 6.43 -2.81
N LEU A 67 -9.42 6.54 -1.93
CA LEU A 67 -9.26 7.21 -0.62
C LEU A 67 -8.11 6.61 0.19
N ARG A 68 -8.02 5.27 0.27
CA ARG A 68 -6.90 4.61 0.96
C ARG A 68 -5.56 4.86 0.30
N LYS A 69 -5.49 4.99 -1.04
CA LYS A 69 -4.24 5.37 -1.73
C LYS A 69 -3.82 6.77 -1.30
N LEU A 70 -4.74 7.74 -1.29
CA LEU A 70 -4.47 9.12 -0.88
C LEU A 70 -3.99 9.20 0.58
N VAL A 71 -4.70 8.55 1.51
CA VAL A 71 -4.33 8.56 2.93
C VAL A 71 -2.96 7.92 3.16
N ARG A 72 -2.66 6.80 2.50
CA ARG A 72 -1.34 6.15 2.58
C ARG A 72 -0.24 7.03 2.00
N TYR A 73 -0.52 7.73 0.90
CA TYR A 73 0.43 8.65 0.29
C TYR A 73 0.72 9.84 1.21
N ARG A 74 -0.31 10.46 1.79
CA ARG A 74 -0.15 11.52 2.79
C ARG A 74 0.68 11.06 3.98
N LYS A 75 0.40 9.87 4.53
CA LYS A 75 1.18 9.29 5.62
C LYS A 75 2.66 9.13 5.24
N LYS A 76 2.94 8.63 4.02
CA LYS A 76 4.31 8.50 3.50
C LYS A 76 5.02 9.86 3.45
N LEU A 77 4.35 10.91 2.97
CA LEU A 77 4.92 12.25 2.91
C LEU A 77 5.24 12.82 4.29
N ILE A 78 4.36 12.59 5.28
CA ILE A 78 4.62 13.03 6.66
C ILE A 78 5.84 12.30 7.24
N GLU A 79 5.94 10.99 7.02
CA GLU A 79 7.11 10.21 7.45
C GLU A 79 8.40 10.65 6.73
N GLU A 80 8.33 10.98 5.44
CA GLU A 80 9.46 11.52 4.68
C GLU A 80 9.90 12.89 5.22
N ARG A 81 8.95 13.79 5.48
CA ARG A 81 9.24 15.10 6.10
C ARG A 81 9.94 14.94 7.45
N ALA A 82 9.42 14.08 8.32
CA ALA A 82 10.01 13.84 9.63
C ALA A 82 11.43 13.26 9.53
N ARG A 83 11.66 12.33 8.60
CA ARG A 83 13.00 11.80 8.33
C ARG A 83 13.96 12.87 7.86
N GLU A 84 13.53 13.76 6.98
CA GLU A 84 14.39 14.83 6.47
C GLU A 84 14.74 15.85 7.56
N ILE A 85 13.77 16.21 8.41
CA ILE A 85 14.02 17.07 9.58
C ILE A 85 15.07 16.44 10.50
N ASN A 86 14.93 15.15 10.85
CA ASN A 86 15.89 14.46 11.71
C ASN A 86 17.27 14.37 11.06
N ARG A 87 17.34 14.23 9.74
CA ARG A 87 18.60 14.22 8.99
C ARG A 87 19.28 15.59 9.03
N MET A 88 18.54 16.67 8.81
CA MET A 88 19.05 18.04 8.94
C MET A 88 19.52 18.32 10.36
N GLN A 89 18.76 17.88 11.36
CA GLN A 89 19.14 18.01 12.77
C GLN A 89 20.50 17.35 13.03
N LYS A 90 20.68 16.11 12.58
CA LYS A 90 21.94 15.39 12.74
C LYS A 90 23.13 16.11 12.09
N VAL A 91 22.96 16.63 10.88
CA VAL A 91 24.02 17.38 10.16
C VAL A 91 24.40 18.66 10.91
N LEU A 92 23.42 19.36 11.50
CA LEU A 92 23.67 20.59 12.26
C LEU A 92 24.35 20.31 13.60
N GLU A 93 23.97 19.23 14.27
CA GLU A 93 24.62 18.74 15.50
C GLU A 93 26.08 18.33 15.21
N ASP A 94 26.33 17.61 14.13
CA ASP A 94 27.68 17.24 13.68
C ASP A 94 28.55 18.48 13.36
N ALA A 95 27.92 19.58 12.89
CA ALA A 95 28.57 20.86 12.63
C ALA A 95 28.73 21.75 13.90
N ASN A 96 28.39 21.23 15.08
CA ASN A 96 28.47 21.93 16.37
C ASN A 96 27.57 23.19 16.46
N ILE A 97 26.53 23.27 15.63
CA ILE A 97 25.53 24.35 15.63
C ILE A 97 24.37 23.92 16.53
N LYS A 98 24.14 24.65 17.63
CA LYS A 98 23.02 24.36 18.54
C LYS A 98 21.69 24.53 17.81
N LEU A 99 20.87 23.47 17.76
CA LEU A 99 19.57 23.47 17.07
C LEU A 99 18.62 24.59 17.51
N SER A 100 18.74 25.06 18.75
CA SER A 100 17.92 26.15 19.28
C SER A 100 18.02 27.44 18.46
N SER A 101 19.12 27.69 17.73
CA SER A 101 19.25 28.87 16.86
C SER A 101 18.69 28.65 15.45
N VAL A 102 18.68 27.42 14.94
CA VAL A 102 18.25 27.10 13.57
C VAL A 102 16.77 26.73 13.50
N VAL A 103 16.23 26.10 14.53
CA VAL A 103 14.80 25.78 14.65
C VAL A 103 13.98 27.07 14.54
N THR A 104 14.36 28.16 15.21
CA THR A 104 13.68 29.46 15.10
C THR A 104 13.57 29.94 13.64
N ILE A 105 14.64 29.80 12.85
CA ILE A 105 14.67 30.24 11.43
C ILE A 105 13.77 29.35 10.55
N LEU A 106 13.76 28.04 10.80
CA LEU A 106 12.90 27.11 10.05
C LEU A 106 11.41 27.28 10.37
N TRP A 107 11.08 27.64 11.61
CA TRP A 107 9.71 27.91 12.04
C TRP A 107 9.24 29.32 11.63
N GLU A 108 10.11 30.32 11.58
CA GLU A 108 9.79 31.67 11.10
C GLU A 108 9.51 31.72 9.60
N HIS A 109 10.19 30.89 8.79
CA HIS A 109 9.91 30.77 7.35
C HIS A 109 8.71 29.86 7.01
N GLN A 110 8.15 29.13 7.98
CA GLN A 110 6.89 28.41 7.83
C GLN A 110 5.78 29.11 8.63
N GLY A 111 5.29 30.23 8.08
CA GLY A 111 4.02 30.89 8.41
C GLY A 111 3.41 30.53 9.77
N GLY A 112 3.62 31.43 10.75
CA GLY A 112 3.38 31.20 12.17
C GLY A 112 2.07 30.54 12.56
N VAL A 113 2.17 29.72 13.60
CA VAL A 113 1.09 29.51 14.58
C VAL A 113 1.74 29.55 15.96
N THR A 114 1.65 30.72 16.60
CA THR A 114 1.82 30.86 18.04
C THR A 114 0.70 30.09 18.71
N VAL A 115 1.00 28.93 19.29
CA VAL A 115 0.13 28.33 20.30
C VAL A 115 0.64 28.83 21.65
N LYS A 116 -0.26 29.52 22.37
CA LYS A 116 -0.05 30.05 23.73
C LYS A 116 0.36 28.96 24.71
#